data_AF-A0A2Z6IKG0-F1
#
_entry.id   AF-A0A2Z6IKG0-F1
#
_cell.length_a   1.000
_cell.length_b   1.000
_cell.length_c   1.000
_cell.angle_alpha   90.00
_cell.angle_beta   90.00
_cell.angle_gamma   90.00
#
_symmetry.space_group_name_H-M   'P 1'
#
loop_
_entity.id
_entity.type
_entity.pdbx_description
1 polymer ?
#
loop_
_entity_poly.entity_id
_entity_poly.type
_entity_poly.pdbx_seq_one_letter_code
_entity_poly.pdbx_strand_id
1 'polypeptide(L)' 'MSEKLPTFDPAEGLTSDAAIAAFIAGTFESADAGYIAHALGVVARAKGMAQIAGETGLSRE' A
#
# COMPACT_ATOMS: atom_id res chain seq x y z
N MET A 1 4.88 -28.99 12.32
CA MET A 1 4.81 -28.29 11.01
C MET A 1 4.81 -26.80 11.33
N SER A 2 5.79 -26.02 10.87
CA SER A 2 5.76 -24.56 11.03
C SER A 2 5.08 -24.01 9.79
N GLU A 3 3.83 -23.58 9.94
CA GLU A 3 3.04 -23.05 8.83
C GLU A 3 3.57 -21.66 8.49
N LYS A 4 3.98 -21.46 7.23
CA LYS A 4 4.58 -20.21 6.77
C LYS A 4 3.44 -19.25 6.44
N LEU A 5 3.21 -18.27 7.30
CA LEU A 5 2.23 -17.23 7.01
C LEU A 5 2.72 -16.36 5.84
N PRO A 6 1.82 -15.95 4.94
CA PRO A 6 2.17 -15.03 3.87
C PRO A 6 2.66 -13.70 4.46
N THR A 7 3.62 -13.08 3.79
CA THR A 7 4.07 -11.73 4.17
C THR A 7 2.98 -10.74 3.77
N PHE A 8 2.49 -9.97 4.74
CA PHE A 8 1.50 -8.94 4.49
C PHE A 8 2.19 -7.68 3.95
N ASP A 9 1.82 -7.25 2.74
CA ASP A 9 2.22 -5.96 2.19
C ASP A 9 1.00 -5.02 2.10
N PRO A 10 0.93 -3.94 2.90
CA PRO A 10 -0.19 -3.00 2.86
C PRO A 10 -0.38 -2.34 1.50
N ALA A 11 0.68 -2.23 0.68
CA ALA A 11 0.58 -1.64 -0.66
C ALA A 11 -0.37 -2.42 -1.58
N GLU A 12 -0.57 -3.71 -1.35
CA GLU A 12 -1.47 -4.55 -2.15
C GLU A 12 -2.94 -4.19 -1.98
N GLY A 13 -3.32 -3.63 -0.82
CA GLY A 13 -4.69 -3.16 -0.56
C GLY A 13 -4.99 -1.76 -1.09
N LEU A 14 -3.99 -1.02 -1.58
CA LEU A 14 -4.10 0.38 -1.98
C LEU A 14 -4.39 0.54 -3.48
N THR A 15 -5.42 -0.15 -3.97
CA THR A 15 -5.77 -0.25 -5.40
C THR A 15 -6.70 0.85 -5.90
N SER A 16 -7.19 1.72 -5.01
CA SER A 16 -8.13 2.80 -5.35
C SER A 16 -7.81 4.06 -4.55
N ASP A 17 -8.10 5.24 -5.10
CA ASP A 17 -7.88 6.51 -4.40
C ASP A 17 -8.66 6.60 -3.07
N ALA A 18 -9.84 5.98 -2.97
CA ALA A 18 -10.58 5.89 -1.72
C ALA A 18 -9.83 5.07 -0.64
N ALA A 19 -9.22 3.95 -1.02
CA ALA A 19 -8.43 3.12 -0.10
C ALA A 19 -7.17 3.86 0.35
N ILE A 20 -6.51 4.56 -0.58
CA ILE A 20 -5.34 5.41 -0.28
C ILE A 20 -5.71 6.53 0.70
N ALA A 21 -6.82 7.23 0.45
CA ALA A 21 -7.27 8.32 1.31
C ALA A 21 -7.59 7.82 2.73
N ALA A 22 -8.32 6.71 2.85
CA ALA A 22 -8.63 6.10 4.15
C ALA A 22 -7.36 5.67 4.90
N PHE A 23 -6.40 5.06 4.19
CA PHE A 23 -5.13 4.63 4.77
C PHE A 23 -4.31 5.81 5.31
N ILE A 24 -4.14 6.86 4.51
CA ILE A 24 -3.41 8.08 4.92
C ILE A 24 -4.13 8.75 6.10
N ALA A 25 -5.45 8.88 6.05
CA ALA A 25 -6.23 9.51 7.13
C ALA A 25 -6.01 8.81 8.47
N GLY A 26 -6.04 7.47 8.50
CA GLY A 26 -5.77 6.70 9.71
C GLY A 26 -4.34 6.86 10.23
N THR A 27 -3.37 7.11 9.35
CA THR A 27 -1.96 7.28 9.79
C THR A 27 -1.73 8.56 10.57
N PHE A 28 -2.53 9.61 10.30
CA PHE A 28 -2.46 10.86 11.04
C PHE A 28 -2.96 10.75 12.48
N GLU A 29 -3.82 9.78 12.79
CA GLU A 29 -4.30 9.54 14.16
C GLU A 29 -3.15 9.13 15.10
N SER A 30 -2.09 8.54 14.56
CA SER A 30 -0.94 8.11 15.36
C SER A 30 -0.07 9.29 15.83
N ALA A 31 -0.20 10.48 15.23
CA ALA A 31 0.66 11.66 15.45
C ALA A 31 2.19 11.41 15.38
N ASP A 32 2.61 10.27 14.83
CA ASP A 32 4.00 9.87 14.71
C ASP A 32 4.52 10.17 13.29
N ALA A 33 5.48 11.09 13.21
CA ALA A 33 6.01 11.52 11.92
C ALA A 33 6.73 10.40 11.15
N GLY A 34 7.34 9.44 11.87
CA GLY A 34 8.01 8.30 11.25
C GLY A 34 7.01 7.34 10.60
N TYR A 35 5.90 7.07 11.30
CA TYR A 35 4.81 6.25 10.80
C TYR A 35 4.12 6.89 9.59
N ILE A 36 3.85 8.19 9.65
CA ILE A 36 3.28 8.95 8.52
C ILE A 36 4.22 8.89 7.30
N ALA A 37 5.53 9.11 7.51
CA ALA A 37 6.51 9.01 6.42
C ALA A 37 6.58 7.60 5.81
N HIS A 38 6.53 6.57 6.65
CA HIS A 38 6.47 5.18 6.21
C HIS A 38 5.22 4.91 5.35
N ALA A 39 4.04 5.34 5.82
CA ALA A 39 2.78 5.19 5.11
C ALA A 39 2.79 5.89 3.75
N LEU A 40 3.37 7.10 3.66
CA LEU A 40 3.55 7.79 2.39
C LEU A 40 4.43 6.99 1.41
N GLY A 41 5.48 6.33 1.90
CA GLY A 41 6.30 5.43 1.08
C GLY A 41 5.52 4.22 0.55
N VAL A 42 4.64 3.63 1.37
CA VAL A 42 3.74 2.54 0.96
C VAL A 42 2.79 3.00 -0.15
N VAL A 43 2.17 4.17 0.01
CA VAL A 43 1.25 4.76 -0.99
C VAL A 43 1.99 5.05 -2.30
N ALA A 44 3.18 5.64 -2.24
CA ALA A 44 3.98 5.93 -3.42
C ALA A 44 4.31 4.65 -4.21
N ARG A 45 4.68 3.57 -3.50
CA ARG A 45 4.90 2.26 -4.11
C ARG A 45 3.62 1.73 -4.76
N ALA A 46 2.49 1.76 -4.05
CA ALA A 46 1.21 1.26 -4.55
C ALA A 46 0.77 1.97 -5.85
N LYS A 47 0.94 3.30 -5.92
CA LYS A 47 0.64 4.06 -7.15
C LYS A 47 1.56 3.67 -8.32
N GLY A 48 2.86 3.54 -8.09
CA GLY A 48 3.80 3.09 -9.14
C GLY A 48 3.49 1.66 -9.62
N MET A 49 3.12 0.79 -8.69
CA MET A 49 2.68 -0.57 -8.95
C MET A 49 1.42 -0.64 -9.83
N ALA A 50 0.44 0.24 -9.58
CA ALA A 50 -0.77 0.34 -10.40
C ALA A 50 -0.46 0.85 -11.81
N GLN A 51 0.45 1.81 -11.93
CA GLN A 51 0.89 2.33 -13.23
C GLN A 51 1.54 1.23 -14.08
N ILE A 52 2.49 0.48 -13.51
CA ILE A 52 3.16 -0.63 -14.19
C ILE A 52 2.15 -1.68 -14.68
N ALA A 53 1.16 -2.04 -13.86
CA ALA A 53 0.11 -2.99 -14.27
C ALA A 53 -0.69 -2.49 -15.49
N GLY A 54 -1.02 -1.19 -15.50
CA GLY A 54 -1.70 -0.56 -16.64
C GLY A 54 -0.83 -0.50 -17.90
N GLU A 55 0.46 -0.17 -17.77
CA GLU A 55 1.40 -0.06 -18.90
C GLU A 55 1.76 -1.42 -19.50
N THR A 56 1.87 -2.46 -18.68
CA THR A 56 2.30 -3.80 -19.11
C THR A 56 1.15 -4.73 -19.45
N GLY A 57 -0.09 -4.36 -19.11
CA GLY A 57 -1.26 -5.25 -19.19
C GLY A 57 -1.19 -6.46 -18.24
N LEU A 58 -0.15 -6.53 -17.40
CA LEU A 58 -0.01 -7.54 -16.36
C LEU A 58 -0.80 -7.06 -15.13
N SER A 59 -2.09 -7.36 -15.12
CA SER A 59 -2.79 -7.48 -13.84
C SER A 59 -2.21 -8.66 -13.08
N ARG A 60 -2.03 -8.48 -11.77
CA ARG A 60 -1.46 -9.48 -10.87
C ARG A 60 -2.43 -10.65 -10.74
N GLU A 61 -2.26 -11.63 -11.62
CA GLU A 61 -2.77 -12.98 -11.45
C GLU A 61 -1.67 -13.89 -10.89
#